data_AF-A0A4V1W198-F1
#
_entry.id   AF-A0A4V1W198-F1
#
_cell.length_a   1.000
_cell.length_b   1.000
_cell.length_c   1.000
_cell.angle_alpha   90.00
_cell.angle_beta   90.00
_cell.angle_gamma   90.00
#
_symmetry.space_group_name_H-M   'P 1'
#
loop_
_entity.id
_entity.type
_entity.pdbx_description
1 polymer ?
#
loop_
_entity_poly.entity_id
_entity_poly.type
_entity_poly.pdbx_seq_one_letter_code
_entity_poly.pdbx_strand_id
1 'polypeptide(L)'
;MQKQLLISLMIFSLFACSEPQKSKVDPELEKIALPNSKNENTSELNQQLTFEDIPNQKTQYETIEANNINENEVLMNALQVKLLKQNFELFESESGKNWSENDCDLNKVLQVKGEGLRIYTAKSKVGIGEKKKYFPDFTMLVFGFESEAQAIQHYSTLKSAVFSNHGFCNGKTPENIVRNGNEVFYFATRAEMFRSYINEYADFIENYNSLEQSP
;
A
#
# COMPACT_ATOMS: atom_id res chain seq x y z
N MET A 1 -14.08 45.29 53.72
CA MET A 1 -13.89 44.77 52.34
C MET A 1 -14.74 43.52 52.17
N GLN A 2 -15.26 43.34 50.95
CA GLN A 2 -16.27 42.39 50.45
C GLN A 2 -16.05 40.90 50.86
N LYS A 3 -17.11 40.15 51.25
CA LYS A 3 -17.90 39.19 50.43
C LYS A 3 -16.98 38.25 49.61
N GLN A 4 -17.03 36.91 49.64
CA GLN A 4 -18.14 35.94 49.67
C GLN A 4 -17.67 34.54 50.15
N LEU A 5 -18.63 33.75 50.65
CA LEU A 5 -18.58 32.28 50.70
C LEU A 5 -18.36 31.70 49.30
N LEU A 6 -17.64 30.57 49.22
CA LEU A 6 -18.03 29.45 48.35
C LEU A 6 -17.46 28.13 48.86
N ILE A 7 -18.36 27.15 48.83
CA ILE A 7 -18.31 25.76 49.28
C ILE A 7 -17.27 24.97 48.47
N SER A 8 -16.42 24.20 49.15
CA SER A 8 -15.60 23.16 48.53
C SER A 8 -16.04 21.80 49.04
N LEU A 9 -16.52 20.97 48.13
CA LEU A 9 -16.98 19.61 48.37
C LEU A 9 -16.17 18.67 47.48
N MET A 10 -15.71 17.56 48.07
CA MET A 10 -15.38 16.27 47.42
C MET A 10 -14.11 16.22 46.53
N ILE A 11 -13.27 15.18 46.49
CA ILE A 11 -13.17 13.83 47.08
C ILE A 11 -11.67 13.51 47.06
N PHE A 12 -11.10 13.00 48.17
CA PHE A 12 -9.79 12.35 48.14
C PHE A 12 -9.97 10.91 47.65
N SER A 13 -9.36 10.62 46.50
CA SER A 13 -9.13 9.27 45.96
C SER A 13 -8.26 8.45 46.91
N LEU A 14 -8.83 7.42 47.53
CA LEU A 14 -8.05 6.32 48.11
C LEU A 14 -7.88 5.24 47.05
N PHE A 15 -6.67 5.14 46.52
CA PHE A 15 -6.17 3.95 45.88
C PHE A 15 -5.92 2.89 46.95
N ALA A 16 -6.65 1.77 46.88
CA ALA A 16 -6.25 0.51 47.47
C ALA A 16 -6.49 -0.59 46.44
N CYS A 17 -5.41 -1.23 46.00
CA CYS A 17 -5.43 -2.39 45.13
C CYS A 17 -5.99 -3.61 45.87
N SER A 18 -6.88 -4.37 45.24
CA SER A 18 -7.16 -5.77 45.58
C SER A 18 -7.24 -6.59 44.29
N GLU A 19 -6.58 -7.75 44.33
CA GLU A 19 -6.25 -8.69 43.25
C GLU A 19 -7.38 -9.09 42.28
N PRO A 20 -7.05 -9.55 41.05
CA PRO A 20 -8.06 -9.94 40.07
C PRO A 20 -8.70 -11.29 40.45
N GLN A 21 -9.99 -11.24 40.79
CA GLN A 21 -10.83 -12.43 40.84
C GLN A 21 -10.97 -13.03 39.44
N LYS A 22 -10.61 -14.32 39.30
CA LYS A 22 -10.92 -15.16 38.14
C LYS A 22 -12.43 -15.14 37.89
N SER A 23 -12.85 -14.47 36.82
CA SER A 23 -14.21 -14.61 36.31
C SER A 23 -14.38 -16.03 35.78
N LYS A 24 -15.35 -16.75 36.34
CA LYS A 24 -15.84 -18.03 35.82
C LYS A 24 -16.46 -17.77 34.47
N VAL A 25 -15.91 -18.39 33.42
CA VAL A 25 -16.52 -18.43 32.10
C VAL A 25 -17.70 -19.41 32.16
N ASP A 26 -18.81 -18.98 31.57
CA ASP A 26 -20.07 -19.71 31.43
C ASP A 26 -19.84 -21.09 30.75
N PRO A 27 -20.28 -22.22 31.34
CA PRO A 27 -20.07 -23.56 30.78
C PRO A 27 -20.73 -23.84 29.42
N GLU A 28 -21.46 -22.88 28.85
CA GLU A 28 -22.07 -23.00 27.53
C GLU A 28 -21.20 -22.46 26.37
N LEU A 29 -20.10 -21.76 26.67
CA LEU A 29 -19.14 -21.29 25.64
C LEU A 29 -18.01 -22.29 25.33
N GLU A 30 -17.89 -23.38 26.09
CA GLU A 30 -16.82 -24.39 25.94
C GLU A 30 -17.21 -25.58 25.03
N LYS A 31 -18.35 -25.47 24.33
CA LYS A 31 -18.83 -26.48 23.35
C LYS A 31 -18.51 -26.17 21.89
N ILE A 32 -17.61 -25.24 21.59
CA ILE A 32 -16.99 -25.16 20.26
C ILE A 32 -15.59 -25.79 20.35
N ALA A 33 -15.59 -27.08 20.71
CA ALA A 33 -14.42 -27.94 20.61
C ALA A 33 -14.16 -28.26 19.13
N LEU A 34 -12.89 -28.17 18.74
CA LEU A 34 -12.38 -28.64 17.44
C LEU A 34 -12.85 -30.09 17.16
N PRO A 35 -13.37 -30.40 15.95
CA PRO A 35 -13.45 -31.79 15.52
C PRO A 35 -12.10 -32.22 14.95
N ASN A 36 -11.33 -32.95 15.75
CA ASN A 36 -10.45 -34.00 15.24
C ASN A 36 -11.36 -35.10 14.66
N SER A 37 -11.52 -35.14 13.34
CA SER A 37 -11.94 -36.37 12.66
C SER A 37 -11.24 -36.48 11.32
N LYS A 38 -10.38 -37.50 11.21
CA LYS A 38 -10.02 -38.10 9.93
C LYS A 38 -11.30 -38.47 9.21
N ASN A 39 -11.65 -37.72 8.17
CA ASN A 39 -12.57 -38.13 7.12
C ASN A 39 -12.08 -37.48 5.83
N GLU A 40 -11.55 -38.33 4.96
CA GLU A 40 -11.31 -38.00 3.55
C GLU A 40 -12.65 -37.66 2.90
N ASN A 41 -12.62 -36.66 2.01
CA ASN A 41 -13.73 -36.16 1.20
C ASN A 41 -14.83 -35.40 1.97
N THR A 42 -14.66 -34.09 2.11
CA THR A 42 -15.51 -33.04 1.50
C THR A 42 -15.21 -31.71 2.20
N SER A 43 -14.38 -30.87 1.58
CA SER A 43 -14.24 -29.45 1.89
C SER A 43 -13.27 -28.84 0.87
N GLU A 44 -13.76 -28.54 -0.34
CA GLU A 44 -13.21 -27.40 -1.08
C GLU A 44 -13.60 -26.13 -0.30
N LEU A 45 -12.93 -25.93 0.84
CA LEU A 45 -12.82 -24.62 1.44
C LEU A 45 -11.99 -23.84 0.43
N ASN A 46 -12.59 -22.83 -0.19
CA ASN A 46 -11.89 -21.81 -0.98
C ASN A 46 -10.79 -21.22 -0.09
N GLN A 47 -9.63 -21.88 -0.01
CA GLN A 47 -8.44 -21.31 0.58
C GLN A 47 -8.04 -20.18 -0.36
N GLN A 48 -8.25 -18.95 0.11
CA GLN A 48 -7.73 -17.76 -0.54
C GLN A 48 -6.22 -17.95 -0.70
N LEU A 49 -5.73 -17.88 -1.93
CA LEU A 49 -4.32 -18.10 -2.22
C LEU A 49 -3.48 -17.01 -1.55
N THR A 50 -2.25 -17.36 -1.21
CA THR A 50 -1.26 -16.46 -0.65
C THR A 50 -0.07 -16.29 -1.61
N PHE A 51 0.86 -15.41 -1.26
CA PHE A 51 2.10 -15.25 -2.02
C PHE A 51 2.84 -16.58 -2.19
N GLU A 52 2.85 -17.43 -1.15
CA GLU A 52 3.52 -18.73 -1.18
C GLU A 52 2.81 -19.78 -2.06
N ASP A 53 1.52 -19.57 -2.37
CA ASP A 53 0.73 -20.49 -3.18
C ASP A 53 0.83 -20.21 -4.69
N ILE A 54 1.39 -19.06 -5.08
CA ILE A 54 1.52 -18.62 -6.48
C ILE A 54 3.01 -18.42 -6.83
N PRO A 55 3.50 -18.95 -7.97
CA PRO A 55 2.76 -19.70 -8.98
C PRO A 55 2.58 -21.19 -8.63
N ASN A 56 1.46 -21.77 -9.09
CA ASN A 56 1.13 -23.19 -9.04
C ASN A 56 0.66 -23.71 -10.43
N GLN A 57 0.26 -24.98 -10.52
CA GLN A 57 -0.14 -25.61 -11.78
C GLN A 57 -1.36 -24.99 -12.47
N LYS A 58 -2.20 -24.26 -11.72
CA LYS A 58 -3.39 -23.58 -12.22
C LYS A 58 -3.16 -22.08 -12.47
N THR A 59 -1.96 -21.57 -12.19
CA THR A 59 -1.67 -20.14 -12.33
C THR A 59 -1.71 -19.71 -13.79
N GLN A 60 -2.46 -18.64 -14.05
CA GLN A 60 -2.54 -18.00 -15.35
C GLN A 60 -1.47 -16.90 -15.45
N TYR A 61 -0.95 -16.67 -16.65
CA TYR A 61 0.00 -15.59 -16.90
C TYR A 61 -0.61 -14.61 -17.88
N GLU A 62 -0.54 -13.32 -17.56
CA GLU A 62 -1.00 -12.24 -18.42
C GLU A 62 0.14 -11.24 -18.59
N THR A 63 0.39 -10.84 -19.84
CA THR A 63 1.39 -9.83 -20.16
C THR A 63 0.68 -8.53 -20.53
N ILE A 64 1.09 -7.44 -19.88
CA ILE A 64 0.72 -6.07 -20.21
C ILE A 64 1.94 -5.42 -20.84
N GLU A 65 1.81 -4.97 -22.09
CA GLU A 65 2.89 -4.28 -22.80
C GLU A 65 2.77 -2.77 -22.53
N ALA A 66 3.79 -2.19 -21.89
CA ALA A 66 3.95 -0.77 -21.70
C ALA A 66 4.63 -0.15 -22.92
N ASN A 67 4.02 0.89 -23.48
CA ASN A 67 4.45 1.55 -24.71
C ASN A 67 5.40 2.71 -24.40
N ASN A 68 6.41 2.88 -25.25
CA ASN A 68 7.25 4.07 -25.20
C ASN A 68 6.42 5.28 -25.67
N ILE A 69 6.06 6.13 -24.71
CA ILE A 69 5.33 7.38 -24.92
C ILE A 69 6.16 8.54 -24.39
N ASN A 70 5.84 9.75 -24.86
CA ASN A 70 6.40 10.94 -24.23
C ASN A 70 5.92 11.02 -22.78
N GLU A 71 6.86 11.22 -21.88
CA GLU A 71 6.60 11.46 -20.46
C GLU A 71 5.71 12.70 -20.26
N ASN A 72 4.83 12.65 -19.26
CA ASN A 72 4.17 13.85 -18.77
C ASN A 72 5.17 14.73 -17.99
N GLU A 73 6.03 15.44 -18.72
CA GLU A 73 7.10 16.27 -18.14
C GLU A 73 6.57 17.31 -17.15
N VAL A 74 5.36 17.85 -17.38
CA VAL A 74 4.75 18.85 -16.50
C VAL A 74 4.44 18.25 -15.13
N LEU A 75 3.77 17.10 -15.10
CA LEU A 75 3.50 16.34 -13.87
C LEU A 75 4.80 15.94 -13.18
N MET A 76 5.75 15.38 -13.93
CA MET A 76 7.00 14.86 -13.37
C MET A 76 7.89 15.96 -12.79
N ASN A 77 7.94 17.12 -13.44
CA ASN A 77 8.60 18.31 -12.88
C ASN A 77 7.89 18.80 -11.61
N ALA A 78 6.56 18.82 -11.59
CA ALA A 78 5.82 19.23 -10.39
C ALA A 78 6.03 18.26 -9.22
N LEU A 79 6.07 16.95 -9.49
CA LEU A 79 6.40 15.92 -8.52
C LEU A 79 7.83 16.09 -7.98
N GLN A 80 8.81 16.32 -8.86
CA GLN A 80 10.20 16.60 -8.49
C GLN A 80 10.27 17.81 -7.54
N VAL A 81 9.57 18.90 -7.86
CA VAL A 81 9.54 20.11 -7.02
C VAL A 81 8.91 19.81 -5.65
N LYS A 82 7.82 19.03 -5.59
CA LYS A 82 7.19 18.64 -4.33
C LYS A 82 8.14 17.80 -3.48
N LEU A 83 8.78 16.79 -4.08
CA LEU A 83 9.79 15.95 -3.43
C LEU A 83 10.95 16.78 -2.87
N LEU A 84 11.52 17.69 -3.67
CA LEU A 84 12.61 18.56 -3.25
C LEU A 84 12.24 19.44 -2.06
N LYS A 85 11.03 20.04 -2.07
CA LYS A 85 10.52 20.82 -0.92
C LYS A 85 10.41 19.99 0.36
N GLN A 86 10.24 18.68 0.22
CA GLN A 86 10.16 17.72 1.33
C GLN A 86 11.49 16.98 1.59
N ASN A 87 12.60 17.49 1.03
CA ASN A 87 13.96 16.95 1.17
C ASN A 87 14.15 15.55 0.59
N PHE A 88 13.41 15.19 -0.44
CA PHE A 88 13.65 13.99 -1.25
C PHE A 88 14.48 14.32 -2.48
N GLU A 89 15.28 13.35 -2.92
CA GLU A 89 15.83 13.27 -4.27
C GLU A 89 15.13 12.15 -5.03
N LEU A 90 14.87 12.38 -6.30
CA LEU A 90 14.37 11.38 -7.23
C LEU A 90 15.49 11.01 -8.20
N PHE A 91 15.70 9.71 -8.39
CA PHE A 91 16.70 9.16 -9.29
C PHE A 91 16.01 8.25 -10.28
N GLU A 92 16.14 8.53 -11.57
CA GLU A 92 15.81 7.55 -12.59
C GLU A 92 16.88 6.46 -12.61
N SER A 93 16.46 5.20 -12.71
CA SER A 93 17.36 4.04 -12.81
C SER A 93 17.40 3.56 -14.25
N GLU A 94 18.60 3.28 -14.78
CA GLU A 94 18.76 2.67 -16.10
C GLU A 94 18.08 1.27 -16.08
N SER A 95 17.01 1.17 -16.86
CA SER A 95 15.82 0.33 -16.65
C SER A 95 16.01 -1.18 -16.56
N GLY A 96 15.21 -1.82 -15.69
CA GLY A 96 14.66 -3.16 -15.95
C GLY A 96 13.42 -3.05 -16.85
N LYS A 97 13.32 -3.88 -17.89
CA LYS A 97 12.20 -3.86 -18.87
C LYS A 97 11.07 -4.81 -18.51
N ASN A 98 11.02 -5.21 -17.25
CA ASN A 98 10.00 -6.09 -16.73
C ASN A 98 9.69 -5.76 -15.28
N TRP A 99 8.45 -6.02 -14.92
CA TRP A 99 7.94 -6.06 -13.56
C TRP A 99 6.82 -7.09 -13.51
N SER A 100 6.53 -7.64 -12.34
CA SER A 100 5.47 -8.64 -12.18
C SER A 100 4.73 -8.45 -10.87
N GLU A 101 3.45 -8.80 -10.89
CA GLU A 101 2.55 -8.78 -9.75
C GLU A 101 1.75 -10.07 -9.69
N ASN A 102 1.60 -10.65 -8.51
CA ASN A 102 0.68 -11.76 -8.29
C ASN A 102 -0.72 -11.21 -7.99
N ASP A 103 -1.73 -11.86 -8.55
CA ASP A 103 -3.14 -11.74 -8.17
C ASP A 103 -3.60 -13.06 -7.55
N CYS A 104 -3.71 -13.06 -6.23
CA CYS A 104 -4.05 -14.23 -5.45
C CYS A 104 -5.51 -14.60 -5.54
N ASP A 105 -6.38 -13.62 -5.77
CA ASP A 105 -7.82 -13.84 -5.87
C ASP A 105 -8.17 -14.50 -7.21
N LEU A 106 -7.38 -14.24 -8.26
CA LEU A 106 -7.57 -14.80 -9.60
C LEU A 106 -6.57 -15.90 -9.98
N ASN A 107 -5.64 -16.26 -9.09
CA ASN A 107 -4.53 -17.17 -9.38
C ASN A 107 -3.77 -16.78 -10.66
N LYS A 108 -3.37 -15.52 -10.76
CA LYS A 108 -2.73 -14.96 -11.96
C LYS A 108 -1.40 -14.30 -11.61
N VAL A 109 -0.45 -14.36 -12.52
CA VAL A 109 0.77 -13.55 -12.50
C VAL A 109 0.68 -12.55 -13.65
N LEU A 110 0.59 -11.27 -13.31
CA LEU A 110 0.68 -10.18 -14.27
C LEU A 110 2.16 -9.88 -14.53
N GLN A 111 2.52 -9.69 -15.78
CA GLN A 111 3.86 -9.25 -16.19
C GLN A 111 3.71 -7.96 -16.98
N VAL A 112 4.27 -6.87 -16.48
CA VAL A 112 4.39 -5.62 -17.25
C VAL A 112 5.76 -5.61 -17.91
N LYS A 113 5.81 -5.42 -19.23
CA LYS A 113 7.05 -5.41 -20.01
C LYS A 113 7.04 -4.29 -21.04
N GLY A 114 8.20 -4.01 -21.62
CA GLY A 114 8.33 -3.09 -22.75
C GLY A 114 9.14 -1.84 -22.42
N GLU A 115 9.34 -1.01 -23.46
CA GLU A 115 10.14 0.21 -23.38
C GLU A 115 9.40 1.37 -22.67
N GLY A 116 8.10 1.21 -22.39
CA GLY A 116 7.30 2.18 -21.66
C GLY A 116 7.42 2.12 -20.13
N LEU A 117 8.23 1.20 -19.62
CA LEU A 117 8.48 1.02 -18.19
C LEU A 117 9.63 1.91 -17.73
N ARG A 118 9.33 2.91 -16.91
CA ARG A 118 10.33 3.77 -16.25
C ARG A 118 10.36 3.49 -14.75
N ILE A 119 11.55 3.55 -14.17
CA ILE A 119 11.76 3.24 -12.75
C ILE A 119 12.48 4.41 -12.09
N TYR A 120 11.83 4.96 -11.06
CA TYR A 120 12.38 6.02 -10.24
C TYR A 120 12.54 5.54 -8.80
N THR A 121 13.60 5.97 -8.14
CA THR A 121 13.77 5.80 -6.70
C THR A 121 13.78 7.16 -6.03
N ALA A 122 12.89 7.37 -5.07
CA ALA A 122 12.88 8.55 -4.22
C ALA A 122 13.57 8.25 -2.90
N LYS A 123 14.49 9.09 -2.45
CA LYS A 123 15.20 8.95 -1.16
C LYS A 123 15.17 10.25 -0.38
N SER A 124 14.74 10.20 0.87
CA SER A 124 14.80 11.35 1.77
C SER A 124 16.23 11.60 2.24
N LYS A 125 16.64 12.86 2.26
CA LYS A 125 17.88 13.35 2.89
C LYS A 125 17.75 13.49 4.40
N VAL A 126 16.53 13.41 4.93
CA VAL A 126 16.24 13.66 6.34
C VAL A 126 15.70 12.40 6.99
N GLY A 127 16.42 11.92 8.00
CA GLY A 127 15.98 10.78 8.79
C GLY A 127 14.84 11.14 9.75
N ILE A 128 13.94 10.18 9.96
CA ILE A 128 12.81 10.25 10.90
C ILE A 128 13.02 9.37 12.14
N GLY A 129 12.10 9.50 13.10
CA GLY A 129 12.16 8.87 14.42
C GLY A 129 13.09 9.60 15.40
N GLU A 130 13.10 9.19 16.67
CA GLU A 130 13.81 9.88 17.75
C GLU A 130 15.29 10.12 17.46
N LYS A 131 15.95 9.16 16.78
CA LYS A 131 17.38 9.21 16.47
C LYS A 131 17.68 9.62 15.02
N LYS A 132 16.67 9.98 14.22
CA LYS A 132 16.79 10.30 12.79
C LYS A 132 17.58 9.25 11.98
N LYS A 133 17.35 7.97 12.27
CA LYS A 133 18.08 6.84 11.65
C LYS A 133 17.33 6.18 10.51
N TYR A 134 16.04 6.47 10.36
CA TYR A 134 15.20 5.88 9.33
C TYR A 134 15.04 6.90 8.22
N PHE A 135 15.58 6.63 7.04
CA PHE A 135 15.45 7.51 5.89
C PHE A 135 14.34 6.94 5.00
N PRO A 136 13.20 7.64 4.88
CA PRO A 136 12.14 7.23 3.97
C PRO A 136 12.65 7.11 2.54
N ASP A 137 12.30 6.02 1.89
CA ASP A 137 12.57 5.75 0.50
C ASP A 137 11.41 4.99 -0.13
N PHE A 138 11.25 5.13 -1.43
CA PHE A 138 10.29 4.35 -2.21
C PHE A 138 10.72 4.24 -3.67
N THR A 139 10.24 3.20 -4.32
CA THR A 139 10.33 2.99 -5.76
C THR A 139 9.00 3.43 -6.38
N MET A 140 9.08 4.14 -7.50
CA MET A 140 7.96 4.47 -8.36
C MET A 140 8.22 3.88 -9.75
N LEU A 141 7.34 2.98 -10.18
CA LEU A 141 7.31 2.49 -11.55
C LEU A 141 6.25 3.29 -12.32
N VAL A 142 6.57 3.69 -13.54
CA VAL A 142 5.64 4.37 -14.44
C VAL A 142 5.45 3.51 -15.67
N PHE A 143 4.21 3.14 -15.95
CA PHE A 143 3.80 2.37 -17.11
C PHE A 143 3.09 3.30 -18.09
N GLY A 144 3.71 3.56 -19.24
CA GLY A 144 3.11 4.34 -20.31
C GLY A 144 2.23 3.49 -21.24
N PHE A 145 1.09 4.03 -21.67
CA PHE A 145 0.20 3.41 -22.66
C PHE A 145 -0.15 4.39 -23.77
N GLU A 146 -0.47 3.87 -24.97
CA GLU A 146 -0.73 4.71 -26.15
C GLU A 146 -1.95 5.62 -26.00
N SER A 147 -2.91 5.23 -25.15
CA SER A 147 -4.14 5.98 -24.94
C SER A 147 -4.63 5.90 -23.51
N GLU A 148 -5.43 6.88 -23.11
CA GLU A 148 -6.09 6.87 -21.81
C GLU A 148 -7.02 5.66 -21.63
N ALA A 149 -7.69 5.19 -22.70
CA ALA A 149 -8.55 4.01 -22.63
C ALA A 149 -7.75 2.74 -22.26
N GLN A 150 -6.56 2.56 -22.86
CA GLN A 150 -5.67 1.45 -22.50
C GLN A 150 -5.19 1.59 -21.05
N ALA A 151 -4.78 2.80 -20.64
CA ALA A 151 -4.36 3.04 -19.26
C ALA A 151 -5.47 2.75 -18.25
N ILE A 152 -6.72 3.11 -18.53
CA ILE A 152 -7.88 2.78 -17.67
C ILE A 152 -8.05 1.27 -17.53
N GLN A 153 -8.02 0.53 -18.64
CA GLN A 153 -8.16 -0.91 -18.65
C GLN A 153 -7.04 -1.58 -17.84
N HIS A 154 -5.78 -1.27 -18.16
CA HIS A 154 -4.63 -1.88 -17.49
C HIS A 154 -4.52 -1.45 -16.03
N TYR A 155 -4.86 -0.20 -15.69
CA TYR A 155 -4.96 0.25 -14.30
C TYR A 155 -5.93 -0.61 -13.50
N SER A 156 -7.11 -0.91 -14.04
CA SER A 156 -8.10 -1.75 -13.34
C SER A 156 -7.55 -3.15 -13.06
N THR A 157 -6.89 -3.77 -14.03
CA THR A 157 -6.27 -5.10 -13.87
C THR A 157 -5.15 -5.08 -12.85
N LEU A 158 -4.24 -4.11 -12.96
CA LEU A 158 -3.10 -3.96 -12.05
C LEU A 158 -3.55 -3.66 -10.62
N LYS A 159 -4.51 -2.73 -10.46
CA LYS A 159 -5.08 -2.39 -9.15
C LYS A 159 -5.71 -3.58 -8.45
N SER A 160 -6.40 -4.45 -9.20
CA SER A 160 -6.94 -5.71 -8.66
C SER A 160 -5.84 -6.57 -8.08
N ALA A 161 -4.74 -6.77 -8.82
CA ALA A 161 -3.61 -7.58 -8.36
C ALA A 161 -2.91 -6.99 -7.13
N VAL A 162 -2.61 -5.68 -7.14
CA VAL A 162 -1.98 -4.95 -6.01
C VAL A 162 -2.75 -5.15 -4.71
N PHE A 163 -4.08 -5.06 -4.77
CA PHE A 163 -4.93 -5.19 -3.58
C PHE A 163 -5.50 -6.59 -3.38
N SER A 164 -5.07 -7.57 -4.17
CA SER A 164 -5.51 -8.96 -4.05
C SER A 164 -5.09 -9.56 -2.71
N ASN A 165 -5.90 -10.46 -2.17
CA ASN A 165 -5.70 -11.00 -0.82
C ASN A 165 -5.47 -9.88 0.22
N HIS A 166 -6.28 -8.81 0.14
CA HIS A 166 -6.22 -7.65 1.03
C HIS A 166 -4.87 -6.90 1.02
N GLY A 167 -4.12 -6.99 -0.09
CA GLY A 167 -2.80 -6.37 -0.24
C GLY A 167 -1.65 -7.18 0.34
N PHE A 168 -1.86 -8.49 0.60
CA PHE A 168 -0.81 -9.40 1.08
C PHE A 168 -0.36 -10.41 0.03
N CYS A 169 -0.89 -10.34 -1.20
CA CYS A 169 -0.52 -11.28 -2.24
C CYS A 169 0.94 -11.15 -2.71
N ASN A 170 1.55 -9.97 -2.55
CA ASN A 170 2.92 -9.68 -3.01
C ASN A 170 3.90 -9.49 -1.85
N GLY A 171 3.62 -10.20 -0.75
CA GLY A 171 4.44 -10.20 0.46
C GLY A 171 4.05 -9.08 1.42
N LYS A 172 5.06 -8.50 2.09
CA LYS A 172 4.88 -7.49 3.15
C LYS A 172 5.23 -6.08 2.70
N THR A 173 5.43 -5.90 1.40
CA THR A 173 5.81 -4.61 0.81
C THR A 173 4.58 -3.70 0.81
N PRO A 174 4.63 -2.51 1.42
CA PRO A 174 3.57 -1.53 1.27
C PRO A 174 3.55 -0.99 -0.15
N GLU A 175 2.39 -1.10 -0.78
CA GLU A 175 2.17 -0.78 -2.19
C GLU A 175 0.99 0.18 -2.35
N ASN A 176 1.04 0.98 -3.42
CA ASN A 176 -0.08 1.78 -3.88
C ASN A 176 0.01 1.96 -5.40
N ILE A 177 -1.13 2.18 -6.06
CA ILE A 177 -1.18 2.35 -7.51
C ILE A 177 -2.26 3.36 -7.90
N VAL A 178 -1.87 4.31 -8.75
CA VAL A 178 -2.74 5.37 -9.27
C VAL A 178 -2.54 5.53 -10.78
N ARG A 179 -3.41 6.30 -11.41
CA ARG A 179 -3.35 6.62 -12.85
C ARG A 179 -3.47 8.12 -13.03
N ASN A 180 -2.72 8.67 -13.98
CA ASN A 180 -2.93 10.03 -14.49
C ASN A 180 -2.81 10.00 -16.03
N GLY A 181 -3.86 10.42 -16.73
CA GLY A 181 -3.90 10.35 -18.20
C GLY A 181 -3.68 8.93 -18.73
N ASN A 182 -2.69 8.78 -19.62
CA ASN A 182 -2.29 7.52 -20.22
C ASN A 182 -1.12 6.82 -19.49
N GLU A 183 -0.80 7.23 -18.27
CA GLU A 183 0.26 6.65 -17.43
C GLU A 183 -0.34 6.03 -16.17
N VAL A 184 0.23 4.89 -15.75
CA VAL A 184 -0.06 4.24 -14.46
C VAL A 184 1.19 4.30 -13.59
N PHE A 185 1.02 4.69 -12.34
CA PHE A 185 2.08 4.89 -11.37
C PHE A 185 1.93 3.89 -10.25
N TYR A 186 2.90 2.99 -10.13
CA TYR A 186 2.97 2.00 -9.06
C TYR A 186 4.04 2.41 -8.06
N PHE A 187 3.71 2.36 -6.78
CA PHE A 187 4.60 2.73 -5.69
C PHE A 187 4.83 1.55 -4.77
N ALA A 188 6.08 1.35 -4.37
CA ALA A 188 6.45 0.37 -3.37
C ALA A 188 7.50 0.97 -2.42
N THR A 189 7.42 0.63 -1.14
CA THR A 189 8.46 0.97 -0.17
C THR A 189 8.89 -0.27 0.60
N ARG A 190 10.07 -0.25 1.21
CA ARG A 190 10.61 -1.41 1.94
C ARG A 190 10.05 -1.60 3.34
N ALA A 191 9.29 -0.63 3.87
CA ALA A 191 8.83 -0.66 5.26
C ALA A 191 7.47 0.02 5.44
N GLU A 192 6.60 -0.62 6.22
CA GLU A 192 5.25 -0.12 6.56
C GLU A 192 5.24 1.30 7.13
N MET A 193 6.26 1.64 7.94
CA MET A 193 6.40 2.99 8.49
C MET A 193 6.60 4.10 7.44
N PHE A 194 6.88 3.74 6.18
CA PHE A 194 7.01 4.67 5.07
C PHE A 194 5.75 4.72 4.16
N ARG A 195 4.69 3.96 4.46
CA ARG A 195 3.46 3.91 3.65
C ARG A 195 2.84 5.29 3.41
N SER A 196 2.85 6.16 4.41
CA SER A 196 2.28 7.51 4.26
C SER A 196 2.97 8.33 3.17
N TYR A 197 4.27 8.12 2.92
CA TYR A 197 4.99 8.82 1.85
C TYR A 197 4.49 8.37 0.48
N ILE A 198 4.39 7.06 0.23
CA ILE A 198 3.91 6.57 -1.06
C ILE A 198 2.45 6.97 -1.31
N ASN A 199 1.61 7.00 -0.27
CA ASN A 199 0.24 7.46 -0.39
C ASN A 199 0.17 8.96 -0.69
N GLU A 200 0.96 9.80 0.00
CA GLU A 200 0.98 11.24 -0.25
C GLU A 200 1.35 11.58 -1.70
N TYR A 201 2.37 10.93 -2.26
CA TYR A 201 2.80 11.20 -3.63
C TYR A 201 1.88 10.55 -4.67
N ALA A 202 1.30 9.38 -4.37
CA ALA A 202 0.26 8.79 -5.21
C ALA A 202 -0.97 9.71 -5.30
N ASP A 203 -1.46 10.21 -4.16
CA ASP A 203 -2.59 11.15 -4.11
C ASP A 203 -2.28 12.44 -4.88
N PHE A 204 -1.04 12.95 -4.76
CA PHE A 204 -0.61 14.12 -5.54
C PHE A 204 -0.69 13.86 -7.05
N ILE A 205 -0.23 12.70 -7.52
CA ILE A 205 -0.27 12.34 -8.95
C ILE A 205 -1.71 12.12 -9.43
N GLU A 206 -2.52 11.37 -8.70
CA GLU A 206 -3.90 11.05 -9.09
C GLU A 206 -4.73 12.33 -9.27
N ASN A 207 -4.53 13.30 -8.38
CA ASN A 207 -5.28 14.56 -8.36
C ASN A 207 -4.57 15.69 -9.13
N TYR A 208 -3.47 15.43 -9.83
CA TYR A 208 -2.75 16.46 -10.55
C TYR A 208 -3.53 16.92 -11.79
N ASN A 209 -3.94 18.20 -11.77
CA ASN A 209 -4.51 18.88 -12.92
C ASN A 209 -3.65 20.11 -13.26
N SER A 210 -3.03 20.12 -14.44
CA SER A 210 -2.08 21.17 -14.85
C SER A 210 -2.71 22.56 -14.97
N LEU A 211 -4.04 22.64 -15.14
CA LEU A 211 -4.78 23.89 -15.28
C LEU A 211 -5.00 24.65 -13.96
N GLU A 212 -4.85 24.00 -12.81
CA GLU A 212 -5.12 24.61 -11.50
C GLU A 212 -3.86 25.13 -10.79
N GLN A 213 -2.68 24.98 -11.39
CA GLN A 213 -1.39 25.33 -10.78
C GLN A 213 -0.70 26.54 -11.42
N SER A 214 -1.41 27.30 -12.27
CA SER A 214 -0.92 28.61 -12.74
C SER A 214 -1.11 29.65 -11.61
N PRO A 215 -0.07 30.42 -11.24
CA PRO A 215 -0.13 31.42 -10.18
C PRO A 215 -1.12 32.55 -10.46
#